data_AF-A0A969G046-F1
#
_entry.id   AF-A0A969G046-F1
#
_cell.length_a   1.000
_cell.length_b   1.000
_cell.length_c   1.000
_cell.angle_alpha   90.00
_cell.angle_beta   90.00
_cell.angle_gamma   90.00
#
_symmetry.space_group_name_H-M   'P 1'
#
loop_
_entity.id
_entity.type
_entity.pdbx_description
1 polymer ?
#
loop_
_entity_poly.entity_id
_entity_poly.type
_entity_poly.pdbx_seq_one_letter_code
_entity_poly.pdbx_strand_id
1 'polypeptide(L)'
;MVHSPEHAAELGSVTRTFRASLRIGEDFFTLEESITLPLGASDDDIDEAVQLGWRVYQAQREACEQQIASIRETHRGPPVAVAVRNPDAPASDNQRGYIARLASDLGWSVEQLGTYASEQGVDMMTMNKGQASGFIDGLKRLAEERTVSYEVSAGRKGASSPPPLDDSPVRDAQYQALLRLAQGREADLNEETRQRFGLDASEISSRQAGELITEWQRHRTERNPGEA
;
A
#
# COMPACT_ATOMS: atom_id res chain seq x y z
N MET A 1 62.41 10.17 -28.73
CA MET A 1 62.39 11.23 -27.72
C MET A 1 61.07 11.09 -26.99
N VAL A 2 61.15 10.69 -25.72
CA VAL A 2 60.01 10.32 -24.89
C VAL A 2 59.23 11.60 -24.55
N HIS A 3 57.98 11.70 -24.98
CA HIS A 3 57.07 12.70 -24.44
C HIS A 3 56.69 12.23 -23.04
N SER A 4 57.34 12.81 -22.03
CA SER A 4 57.02 12.60 -20.62
C SER A 4 55.55 12.88 -20.35
N PRO A 5 54.77 11.95 -19.77
CA PRO A 5 53.37 12.16 -19.40
C PRO A 5 53.27 12.81 -18.02
N GLU A 6 54.00 13.90 -17.79
CA GLU A 6 54.13 14.52 -16.46
C GLU A 6 53.16 15.69 -16.22
N HIS A 7 52.18 15.91 -17.09
CA HIS A 7 51.17 16.97 -16.96
C HIS A 7 49.73 16.48 -16.74
N ALA A 8 49.52 15.24 -16.27
CA ALA A 8 48.20 14.73 -15.88
C ALA A 8 47.87 14.96 -14.39
N ALA A 9 48.60 15.85 -13.72
CA ALA A 9 48.31 16.29 -12.36
C ALA A 9 47.57 17.65 -12.43
N GLU A 10 46.39 17.73 -11.81
CA GLU A 10 45.51 18.91 -11.63
C GLU A 10 44.36 19.14 -12.62
N LEU A 11 43.93 18.14 -13.40
CA LEU A 11 42.53 18.15 -13.84
C LEU A 11 41.69 17.56 -12.70
N GLY A 12 40.94 18.41 -12.01
CA GLY A 12 39.99 17.95 -10.99
C GLY A 12 39.08 16.87 -11.57
N SER A 13 38.55 16.00 -10.73
CA SER A 13 37.61 14.95 -11.14
C SER A 13 36.26 15.16 -10.47
N VAL A 14 35.21 14.71 -11.15
CA VAL A 14 33.86 14.64 -10.59
C VAL A 14 33.54 13.17 -10.38
N THR A 15 33.36 12.79 -9.11
CA THR A 15 32.87 11.47 -8.74
C THR A 15 31.40 11.56 -8.41
N ARG A 16 30.58 10.75 -9.08
CA ARG A 16 29.18 10.55 -8.73
C ARG A 16 29.02 9.16 -8.15
N THR A 17 28.58 9.11 -6.89
CA THR A 17 28.31 7.87 -6.17
C THR A 17 26.81 7.62 -6.14
N PHE A 18 26.39 6.45 -6.58
CA PHE A 18 25.03 5.94 -6.51
C PHE A 18 24.96 4.93 -5.38
N ARG A 19 24.03 5.14 -4.45
CA ARG A 19 23.78 4.24 -3.33
C ARG A 19 22.35 3.74 -3.37
N ALA A 20 22.19 2.44 -3.17
CA ALA A 20 20.89 1.81 -2.97
C ALA A 20 20.93 0.96 -1.71
N SER A 21 19.98 1.17 -0.80
CA SER A 21 19.80 0.31 0.37
C SER A 21 18.69 -0.70 0.08
N LEU A 22 18.98 -1.98 0.24
CA LEU A 22 18.07 -3.08 0.02
C LEU A 22 17.83 -3.80 1.35
N ARG A 23 16.56 -4.00 1.69
CA ARG A 23 16.17 -4.85 2.83
C ARG A 23 15.78 -6.22 2.29
N ILE A 24 16.45 -7.27 2.75
CA ILE A 24 16.17 -8.66 2.39
C ILE A 24 15.90 -9.42 3.69
N GLY A 25 14.63 -9.70 3.98
CA GLY A 25 14.22 -10.28 5.25
C GLY A 25 14.45 -9.31 6.43
N GLU A 26 15.27 -9.72 7.40
CA GLU A 26 15.71 -8.89 8.53
C GLU A 26 17.05 -8.17 8.27
N ASP A 27 17.74 -8.51 7.19
CA ASP A 27 19.04 -7.96 6.86
C ASP A 27 18.96 -6.72 5.95
N PHE A 28 19.93 -5.83 6.10
CA PHE A 28 20.10 -4.62 5.29
C PHE A 28 21.41 -4.67 4.51
N PHE A 29 21.31 -4.49 3.20
CA PHE A 29 22.44 -4.40 2.29
C PHE A 29 22.51 -3.00 1.70
N THR A 30 23.72 -2.48 1.47
CA THR A 30 23.93 -1.25 0.72
C THR A 30 24.79 -1.56 -0.49
N LEU A 31 24.25 -1.30 -1.68
CA LEU A 31 25.01 -1.26 -2.92
C LEU A 31 25.52 0.15 -3.12
N GLU A 32 26.82 0.29 -3.33
CA GLU A 32 27.49 1.55 -3.66
C GLU A 32 28.26 1.38 -4.96
N GLU A 33 28.02 2.28 -5.91
CA GLU A 33 28.73 2.31 -7.18
C GLU A 33 29.16 3.74 -7.48
N SER A 34 30.42 3.93 -7.88
CA SER A 34 30.98 5.26 -8.12
C SER A 34 31.53 5.37 -9.53
N ILE A 35 31.08 6.41 -10.25
CA ILE A 35 31.62 6.80 -11.56
C ILE A 35 32.49 8.02 -11.34
N THR A 36 33.76 7.95 -11.72
CA THR A 36 34.69 9.09 -11.63
C THR A 36 35.08 9.52 -13.02
N LEU A 37 34.82 10.78 -13.35
CA LEU A 37 35.20 11.38 -14.63
C LEU A 37 36.17 12.54 -14.41
N PRO A 38 37.19 12.71 -15.25
CA PRO A 38 38.02 13.91 -15.24
C PRO A 38 37.20 15.13 -15.69
N LEU A 39 37.51 16.33 -15.19
CA LEU A 39 36.82 17.58 -15.60
C LEU A 39 37.01 17.95 -17.08
N GLY A 40 37.97 17.32 -17.75
CA GLY A 40 38.19 17.42 -19.21
C GLY A 40 37.63 16.23 -20.00
N ALA A 41 36.78 15.39 -19.39
CA ALA A 41 36.13 14.28 -20.09
C ALA A 41 35.37 14.81 -21.31
N SER A 42 35.57 14.14 -22.44
CA SER A 42 34.82 14.44 -23.66
C SER A 42 33.37 13.96 -23.52
N ASP A 43 32.48 14.48 -24.37
CA ASP A 43 31.09 14.01 -24.42
C ASP A 43 31.01 12.49 -24.68
N ASP A 44 31.96 11.95 -25.46
CA ASP A 44 32.08 10.51 -25.72
C ASP A 44 32.41 9.71 -24.44
N ASP A 45 33.31 10.23 -23.59
CA ASP A 45 33.67 9.61 -22.31
C ASP A 45 32.49 9.63 -21.31
N ILE A 46 31.70 10.71 -21.35
CA ILE A 46 30.49 10.85 -20.54
C ILE A 46 29.44 9.84 -21.00
N ASP A 47 29.21 9.72 -22.31
CA ASP A 47 28.25 8.78 -22.88
C ASP A 47 28.63 7.32 -22.58
N GLU A 48 29.92 6.96 -22.68
CA GLU A 48 30.39 5.62 -22.31
C GLU A 48 30.11 5.30 -20.84
N ALA A 49 30.37 6.25 -19.93
CA ALA A 49 30.12 6.08 -18.51
C ALA A 49 28.63 5.93 -18.18
N VAL A 50 27.76 6.71 -18.86
CA VAL A 50 26.30 6.58 -18.73
C VAL A 50 25.83 5.23 -19.25
N GLN A 51 26.33 4.77 -20.40
CA GLN A 51 25.98 3.47 -20.96
C GLN A 51 26.42 2.32 -20.04
N LEU A 52 27.60 2.43 -19.41
CA LEU A 52 28.07 1.48 -18.42
C LEU A 52 27.13 1.42 -17.21
N GLY A 53 26.79 2.58 -16.64
CA GLY A 53 25.86 2.66 -15.51
C GLY A 53 24.48 2.08 -15.83
N TRP A 54 23.96 2.34 -17.03
CA TRP A 54 22.69 1.77 -17.49
C TRP A 54 22.75 0.24 -17.60
N ARG A 55 23.85 -0.30 -18.12
CA ARG A 55 24.07 -1.75 -18.23
C ARG A 55 24.12 -2.43 -16.87
N VAL A 56 24.84 -1.83 -15.92
CA VAL A 56 24.92 -2.35 -14.54
C VAL A 56 23.56 -2.31 -13.86
N TYR A 57 22.83 -1.21 -13.99
CA TYR A 57 21.47 -1.08 -13.48
C TYR A 57 20.53 -2.17 -14.04
N GLN A 58 20.57 -2.41 -15.36
CA GLN A 58 19.75 -3.44 -15.98
C GLN A 58 20.07 -4.83 -15.45
N ALA A 59 21.35 -5.18 -15.31
CA ALA A 59 21.79 -6.45 -14.75
C ALA A 59 21.35 -6.63 -13.29
N GLN A 60 21.45 -5.56 -12.47
CA GLN A 60 20.96 -5.57 -11.09
C GLN A 60 19.44 -5.76 -11.02
N ARG A 61 18.68 -5.04 -11.86
CA ARG A 61 17.23 -5.18 -11.94
C ARG A 61 16.82 -6.61 -12.30
N GLU A 62 17.47 -7.19 -13.30
CA GLU A 62 17.19 -8.57 -13.72
C GLU A 62 17.51 -9.58 -12.61
N ALA A 63 18.66 -9.43 -11.93
CA ALA A 63 19.02 -10.27 -10.80
C ALA A 63 17.98 -10.19 -9.66
N CYS A 64 17.49 -8.98 -9.33
CA CYS A 64 16.41 -8.79 -8.36
C CYS A 64 15.10 -9.46 -8.80
N GLU A 65 14.71 -9.33 -10.07
CA GLU A 65 13.51 -9.97 -10.61
C GLU A 65 13.61 -11.51 -10.56
N GLN A 66 14.78 -12.07 -10.90
CA GLN A 66 15.04 -13.51 -10.78
C GLN A 66 14.98 -13.99 -9.34
N GLN A 67 15.53 -13.21 -8.38
CA GLN A 67 15.43 -13.53 -6.95
C GLN A 67 13.98 -13.50 -6.46
N ILE A 68 13.20 -12.48 -6.83
CA ILE A 68 11.78 -12.40 -6.49
C ILE A 68 11.01 -13.58 -7.09
N ALA A 69 11.29 -13.93 -8.35
CA ALA A 69 10.67 -15.08 -9.00
C ALA A 69 11.03 -16.39 -8.29
N SER A 70 12.30 -16.58 -7.91
CA SER A 70 12.77 -17.75 -7.17
C SER A 70 12.13 -17.86 -5.77
N ILE A 71 12.02 -16.74 -5.05
CA ILE A 71 11.32 -16.67 -3.76
C ILE A 71 9.85 -17.05 -3.95
N ARG A 72 9.18 -16.46 -4.95
CA ARG A 72 7.76 -16.78 -5.25
C ARG A 72 7.57 -18.24 -5.61
N GLU A 73 8.46 -18.85 -6.38
CA GLU A 73 8.39 -20.27 -6.74
C GLU A 73 8.62 -21.16 -5.53
N THR A 74 9.58 -20.81 -4.67
CA THR A 74 9.91 -21.55 -3.44
C THR A 74 8.80 -21.43 -2.39
N HIS A 75 8.11 -20.29 -2.34
CA HIS A 75 7.00 -20.01 -1.43
C HIS A 75 5.63 -20.27 -2.08
N ARG A 76 5.59 -20.95 -3.23
CA ARG A 76 4.35 -21.40 -3.90
C ARG A 76 3.75 -22.66 -3.28
N GLY A 77 4.24 -23.09 -2.12
CA GLY A 77 3.58 -24.06 -1.27
C GLY A 77 2.37 -23.44 -0.57
N PRO A 78 1.43 -24.25 -0.05
CA PRO A 78 0.41 -23.75 0.87
C PRO A 78 1.09 -22.98 2.01
N PRO A 79 0.51 -21.89 2.52
CA PRO A 79 1.13 -21.05 3.53
C PRO A 79 1.66 -21.93 4.66
N VAL A 80 2.97 -21.85 4.92
CA VAL A 80 3.58 -22.57 6.03
C VAL A 80 2.92 -22.03 7.29
N ALA A 81 2.02 -22.82 7.87
CA ALA A 81 1.37 -22.49 9.12
C ALA A 81 2.48 -22.16 10.12
N VAL A 82 2.51 -20.92 10.59
CA VAL A 82 3.41 -20.48 11.66
C VAL A 82 3.20 -21.48 12.80
N ALA A 83 4.18 -22.36 13.02
CA ALA A 83 4.05 -23.42 14.00
C ALA A 83 3.83 -22.77 15.37
N VAL A 84 2.58 -22.80 15.85
CA VAL A 84 2.19 -22.19 17.11
C VAL A 84 2.97 -22.88 18.22
N ARG A 85 3.89 -22.16 18.84
CA ARG A 85 4.71 -22.69 19.94
C ARG A 85 3.80 -23.04 21.11
N ASN A 86 3.65 -24.34 21.38
CA ASN A 86 2.77 -24.93 22.39
C ASN A 86 1.27 -24.64 22.13
N PRO A 87 0.64 -25.36 21.18
CA PRO A 87 -0.73 -25.08 20.73
C PRO A 87 -1.79 -25.39 21.79
N ASP A 88 -1.50 -26.29 22.73
CA ASP A 88 -2.41 -26.71 23.79
C ASP A 88 -2.49 -25.72 24.96
N ALA A 89 -1.57 -24.75 25.02
CA ALA A 89 -1.62 -23.70 26.03
C ALA A 89 -2.87 -22.81 25.84
N PRO A 90 -3.41 -22.20 26.90
CA PRO A 90 -4.51 -21.23 26.78
C PRO A 90 -4.18 -20.10 25.81
N ALA A 91 -5.18 -19.62 25.06
CA ALA A 91 -5.02 -18.50 24.15
C ALA A 91 -4.46 -17.27 24.87
N SER A 92 -3.43 -16.66 24.28
CA SER A 92 -2.79 -15.47 24.85
C SER A 92 -3.69 -14.24 24.78
N ASP A 93 -3.49 -13.28 25.68
CA ASP A 93 -4.19 -11.99 25.66
C ASP A 93 -3.99 -11.24 24.35
N ASN A 94 -2.81 -11.37 23.73
CA ASN A 94 -2.52 -10.81 22.40
C ASN A 94 -3.43 -11.42 21.32
N GLN A 95 -3.66 -12.74 21.33
CA GLN A 95 -4.55 -13.39 20.38
C GLN A 95 -6.00 -12.96 20.61
N ARG A 96 -6.45 -12.88 21.87
CA ARG A 96 -7.80 -12.41 22.22
C ARG A 96 -8.03 -10.95 21.80
N GLY A 97 -7.06 -10.07 22.05
CA GLY A 97 -7.10 -8.67 21.61
C GLY A 97 -7.08 -8.54 20.09
N TYR A 98 -6.34 -9.40 19.40
CA TYR A 98 -6.31 -9.42 17.94
C TYR A 98 -7.65 -9.88 17.33
N ILE A 99 -8.29 -10.89 17.92
CA ILE A 99 -9.65 -11.32 17.54
C ILE A 99 -10.64 -10.16 17.71
N ALA A 100 -10.59 -9.44 18.83
CA ALA A 100 -11.47 -8.29 19.08
C ALA A 100 -11.27 -7.17 18.06
N ARG A 101 -10.01 -6.89 17.69
CA ARG A 101 -9.68 -5.93 16.63
C ARG A 101 -10.24 -6.36 15.28
N LEU A 102 -10.02 -7.62 14.88
CA LEU A 102 -10.55 -8.17 13.63
C LEU A 102 -12.08 -8.12 13.57
N ALA A 103 -12.76 -8.44 14.67
CA ALA A 103 -14.21 -8.34 14.76
C ALA A 103 -14.69 -6.89 14.57
N SER A 104 -14.00 -5.93 15.17
CA SER A 104 -14.27 -4.50 14.97
C SER A 104 -14.05 -4.06 13.52
N ASP A 105 -12.95 -4.49 12.90
CA ASP A 105 -12.63 -4.16 11.49
C ASP A 105 -13.67 -4.76 10.52
N LEU A 106 -14.20 -5.93 10.84
CA LEU A 106 -15.30 -6.57 10.09
C LEU A 106 -16.67 -5.93 10.38
N GLY A 107 -16.78 -5.09 11.42
CA GLY A 107 -18.06 -4.55 11.90
C GLY A 107 -18.98 -5.62 12.49
N TRP A 108 -18.41 -6.71 13.03
CA TRP A 108 -19.17 -7.80 13.63
C TRP A 108 -19.57 -7.46 15.07
N SER A 109 -20.83 -7.76 15.38
CA SER A 109 -21.31 -7.76 16.76
C SER A 109 -20.74 -8.95 17.55
N VAL A 110 -20.75 -8.82 18.89
CA VAL A 110 -20.33 -9.90 19.80
C VAL A 110 -21.15 -11.18 19.57
N GLU A 111 -22.42 -11.05 19.22
CA GLU A 111 -23.30 -12.18 18.90
C GLU A 111 -22.86 -12.90 17.61
N GLN A 112 -22.57 -12.15 16.54
CA GLN A 112 -22.09 -12.72 15.27
C GLN A 112 -20.74 -13.42 15.44
N LEU A 113 -19.83 -12.83 16.22
CA LEU A 113 -18.54 -13.43 16.54
C LEU A 113 -18.73 -14.73 17.36
N GLY A 114 -19.67 -14.74 18.31
CA GLY A 114 -20.02 -15.91 19.10
C GLY A 114 -20.65 -17.02 18.27
N THR A 115 -21.54 -16.70 17.34
CA THR A 115 -22.12 -17.67 16.39
C THR A 115 -21.02 -18.30 15.53
N TYR A 116 -20.13 -17.48 14.96
CA TYR A 116 -19.03 -17.97 14.15
C TYR A 116 -18.05 -18.84 14.95
N ALA A 117 -17.74 -18.47 16.19
CA ALA A 117 -16.93 -19.29 17.10
C ALA A 117 -17.60 -20.65 17.37
N SER A 118 -18.92 -20.67 17.63
CA SER A 118 -19.68 -21.89 17.83
C SER A 118 -19.72 -22.79 16.59
N GLU A 119 -19.83 -22.21 15.39
CA GLU A 119 -19.79 -22.96 14.12
C GLU A 119 -18.42 -23.62 13.88
N GLN A 120 -17.35 -22.98 14.33
CA GLN A 120 -16.00 -23.53 14.29
C GLN A 120 -15.70 -24.50 15.45
N GLY A 121 -16.67 -24.73 16.35
CA GLY A 121 -16.49 -25.57 17.54
C GLY A 121 -15.50 -24.98 18.56
N VAL A 122 -15.33 -23.66 18.56
CA VAL A 122 -14.40 -22.94 19.42
C VAL A 122 -15.17 -22.16 20.48
N ASP A 123 -14.85 -22.38 21.76
CA ASP A 123 -15.31 -21.51 22.84
C ASP A 123 -14.32 -20.36 23.04
N MET A 124 -14.80 -19.12 22.88
CA MET A 124 -13.96 -17.93 22.97
C MET A 124 -13.30 -17.74 24.34
N MET A 125 -13.88 -18.26 25.41
CA MET A 125 -13.33 -18.11 26.75
C MET A 125 -12.28 -19.17 27.05
N THR A 126 -12.42 -20.39 26.52
CA THR A 126 -11.55 -21.53 26.85
C THR A 126 -10.61 -21.97 25.73
N MET A 127 -10.64 -21.31 24.57
CA MET A 127 -9.79 -21.67 23.43
C MET A 127 -8.30 -21.70 23.76
N ASN A 128 -7.59 -22.68 23.19
CA ASN A 128 -6.14 -22.80 23.24
C ASN A 128 -5.48 -21.96 22.12
N LYS A 129 -4.16 -21.83 22.15
CA LYS A 129 -3.41 -21.02 21.16
C LYS A 129 -3.57 -21.54 19.74
N GLY A 130 -3.66 -22.85 19.55
CA GLY A 130 -3.88 -23.47 18.23
C GLY A 130 -5.25 -23.10 17.67
N GLN A 131 -6.30 -23.23 18.47
CA GLN A 131 -7.68 -22.85 18.16
C GLN A 131 -7.80 -21.35 17.90
N ALA A 132 -7.14 -20.52 18.72
CA ALA A 132 -7.14 -19.07 18.55
C ALA A 132 -6.47 -18.65 17.23
N SER A 133 -5.32 -19.24 16.89
CA SER A 133 -4.65 -18.96 15.62
C SER A 133 -5.48 -19.40 14.42
N GLY A 134 -6.06 -20.61 14.46
CA GLY A 134 -6.94 -21.08 13.39
C GLY A 134 -8.20 -20.22 13.24
N PHE A 135 -8.77 -19.75 14.35
CA PHE A 135 -9.91 -18.84 14.35
C PHE A 135 -9.55 -17.46 13.77
N ILE A 136 -8.38 -16.92 14.13
CA ILE A 136 -7.83 -15.68 13.55
C ILE A 136 -7.65 -15.83 12.03
N ASP A 137 -7.09 -16.94 11.57
CA ASP A 137 -6.88 -17.17 10.15
C ASP A 137 -8.21 -17.27 9.39
N GLY A 138 -9.23 -17.88 10.00
CA GLY A 138 -10.60 -17.87 9.47
C GLY A 138 -11.19 -16.46 9.35
N LEU A 139 -11.03 -15.63 10.39
CA LEU A 139 -11.48 -14.23 10.39
C LEU A 139 -10.74 -13.38 9.34
N LYS A 140 -9.43 -13.58 9.18
CA LYS A 140 -8.64 -12.91 8.13
C LYS A 140 -9.13 -13.30 6.74
N ARG A 141 -9.38 -14.60 6.52
CA ARG A 141 -9.88 -15.07 5.23
C ARG A 141 -11.23 -14.43 4.88
N LEU A 142 -12.14 -14.30 5.86
CA LEU A 142 -13.41 -13.60 5.66
C LEU A 142 -13.23 -12.11 5.38
N ALA A 143 -12.26 -11.45 6.02
CA ALA A 143 -11.91 -10.07 5.75
C ALA A 143 -11.35 -9.89 4.33
N GLU A 144 -10.48 -10.80 3.90
CA GLU A 144 -9.93 -10.86 2.54
C GLU A 144 -11.02 -11.14 1.50
N GLU A 145 -11.89 -12.12 1.73
CA GLU A 145 -13.01 -12.46 0.84
C GLU A 145 -13.98 -11.28 0.66
N ARG A 146 -14.24 -10.50 1.72
CA ARG A 146 -15.06 -9.28 1.63
C ARG A 146 -14.34 -8.19 0.84
N THR A 147 -13.04 -8.02 1.05
CA THR A 147 -12.21 -7.05 0.33
C THR A 147 -12.12 -7.41 -1.14
N VAL A 148 -11.84 -8.67 -1.47
CA VAL A 148 -11.80 -9.19 -2.85
C VAL A 148 -13.18 -9.16 -3.49
N SER A 149 -14.28 -9.39 -2.77
CA SER A 149 -15.63 -9.22 -3.34
C SER A 149 -15.95 -7.76 -3.66
N TYR A 150 -15.48 -6.82 -2.83
CA TYR A 150 -15.55 -5.38 -3.14
C TYR A 150 -14.61 -5.00 -4.29
N GLU A 151 -13.40 -5.55 -4.36
CA GLU A 151 -12.42 -5.29 -5.41
C GLU A 151 -12.74 -5.96 -6.74
N VAL A 152 -13.38 -7.14 -6.75
CA VAL A 152 -13.85 -7.83 -7.96
C VAL A 152 -15.12 -7.17 -8.49
N SER A 153 -15.95 -6.62 -7.59
CA SER A 153 -17.06 -5.74 -7.97
C SER A 153 -16.57 -4.37 -8.48
N ALA A 154 -15.43 -3.87 -7.98
CA ALA A 154 -14.75 -2.69 -8.50
C ALA A 154 -13.88 -2.99 -9.75
N GLY A 155 -13.44 -4.24 -9.93
CA GLY A 155 -12.44 -4.69 -10.90
C GLY A 155 -13.01 -5.37 -12.14
N ARG A 156 -14.33 -5.57 -12.21
CA ARG A 156 -15.01 -5.99 -13.46
C ARG A 156 -15.23 -4.86 -14.48
N LYS A 157 -14.70 -3.65 -14.26
CA LYS A 157 -14.57 -2.58 -15.28
C LYS A 157 -13.13 -2.49 -15.84
N GLY A 158 -12.54 -3.63 -16.18
CA GLY A 158 -11.17 -3.74 -16.70
C GLY A 158 -11.06 -4.10 -18.18
N ALA A 159 -12.12 -3.98 -18.99
CA ALA A 159 -12.05 -4.19 -20.43
C ALA A 159 -12.77 -3.06 -21.18
N SER A 160 -11.98 -2.14 -21.72
CA SER A 160 -12.27 -1.32 -22.91
C SER A 160 -13.73 -0.93 -23.16
N SER A 161 -14.23 0.07 -22.43
CA SER A 161 -15.27 0.99 -22.87
C SER A 161 -15.30 2.19 -21.93
N PRO A 162 -15.56 3.43 -22.42
CA PRO A 162 -15.73 4.59 -21.54
C PRO A 162 -16.84 4.29 -20.52
N PRO A 163 -16.70 4.74 -19.25
CA PRO A 163 -17.64 4.38 -18.21
C PRO A 163 -19.05 4.84 -18.60
N PRO A 164 -20.09 4.00 -18.44
CA PRO A 164 -21.45 4.51 -18.46
C PRO A 164 -21.56 5.54 -17.33
N LEU A 165 -22.16 6.68 -17.65
CA LEU A 165 -22.48 7.77 -16.73
C LEU A 165 -23.24 7.17 -15.55
N ASP A 166 -22.56 7.01 -14.41
CA ASP A 166 -23.20 6.55 -13.18
C ASP A 166 -23.90 7.76 -12.55
N ASP A 167 -25.10 8.05 -13.07
CA ASP A 167 -26.03 9.05 -12.58
C ASP A 167 -26.92 8.51 -11.44
N SER A 168 -26.51 7.40 -10.81
CA SER A 168 -27.20 6.89 -9.63
C SER A 168 -27.21 7.96 -8.53
N PRO A 169 -28.32 8.14 -7.80
CA PRO A 169 -28.41 9.13 -6.73
C PRO A 169 -27.32 8.89 -5.67
N VAL A 170 -26.94 9.95 -4.95
CA VAL A 170 -25.97 9.87 -3.86
C VAL A 170 -26.35 8.78 -2.86
N ARG A 171 -25.39 7.94 -2.48
CA ARG A 171 -25.61 6.90 -1.46
C ARG A 171 -25.65 7.53 -0.07
N ASP A 172 -26.46 7.00 0.84
CA ASP A 172 -26.57 7.49 2.22
C ASP A 172 -25.22 7.65 2.93
N ALA A 173 -24.31 6.68 2.74
CA ALA A 173 -22.97 6.74 3.30
C ALA A 173 -22.14 7.93 2.76
N GLN A 174 -22.28 8.26 1.47
CA GLN A 174 -21.60 9.39 0.84
C GLN A 174 -22.22 10.72 1.30
N TYR A 175 -23.55 10.78 1.41
CA TYR A 175 -24.26 11.94 1.92
C TYR A 175 -23.85 12.26 3.37
N GLN A 176 -23.78 11.23 4.23
CA GLN A 176 -23.28 11.38 5.61
C GLN A 176 -21.81 11.81 5.67
N ALA A 177 -20.96 11.31 4.77
CA ALA A 177 -19.57 11.73 4.68
C ALA A 177 -19.45 13.21 4.27
N LEU A 178 -20.26 13.68 3.31
CA LEU A 178 -20.32 15.07 2.89
C LEU A 178 -20.79 15.99 4.01
N LEU A 179 -21.83 15.61 4.77
CA LEU A 179 -22.29 16.37 5.93
C LEU A 179 -21.20 16.55 6.99
N ARG A 180 -20.44 15.48 7.29
CA ARG A 180 -19.31 15.57 8.24
C ARG A 180 -18.20 16.47 7.74
N LEU A 181 -17.89 16.42 6.45
CA LEU A 181 -16.85 17.27 5.85
C LEU A 181 -17.29 18.74 5.75
N ALA A 182 -18.55 19.00 5.44
CA ALA A 182 -19.16 20.32 5.43
C ALA A 182 -19.13 20.96 6.84
N GLN A 183 -19.51 20.19 7.86
CA GLN A 183 -19.47 20.62 9.26
C GLN A 183 -18.04 20.97 9.71
N GLY A 184 -17.03 20.19 9.31
CA GLY A 184 -15.63 20.48 9.61
C GLY A 184 -15.04 21.68 8.87
N ARG A 185 -15.74 22.21 7.86
CA ARG A 185 -15.31 23.34 7.03
C ARG A 185 -16.14 24.61 7.26
N GLU A 186 -17.16 24.55 8.11
CA GLU A 186 -18.19 25.59 8.24
C GLU A 186 -18.79 25.99 6.88
N ALA A 187 -18.90 25.03 5.95
CA ALA A 187 -19.44 25.25 4.61
C ALA A 187 -20.86 24.69 4.53
N ASP A 188 -21.75 25.40 3.82
CA ASP A 188 -23.09 24.89 3.52
C ASP A 188 -23.03 23.94 2.33
N LEU A 189 -23.30 22.66 2.59
CA LEU A 189 -23.26 21.60 1.58
C LEU A 189 -24.25 21.86 0.44
N ASN A 190 -25.45 22.38 0.74
CA ASN A 190 -26.45 22.67 -0.28
C ASN A 190 -26.07 23.89 -1.13
N GLU A 191 -25.45 24.89 -0.52
CA GLU A 191 -24.95 26.05 -1.26
C GLU A 191 -23.84 25.65 -2.24
N GLU A 192 -22.89 24.82 -1.79
CA GLU A 192 -21.80 24.34 -2.63
C GLU A 192 -22.31 23.45 -3.79
N THR A 193 -23.20 22.50 -3.51
CA THR A 193 -23.73 21.61 -4.57
C THR A 193 -24.55 22.39 -5.57
N ARG A 194 -25.31 23.40 -5.11
CA ARG A 194 -26.10 24.26 -5.99
C ARG A 194 -25.21 25.19 -6.82
N GLN A 195 -24.16 25.74 -6.24
CA GLN A 195 -23.20 26.58 -6.96
C GLN A 195 -22.47 25.79 -8.06
N ARG A 196 -22.11 24.54 -7.77
CA ARG A 196 -21.22 23.74 -8.61
C ARG A 196 -21.93 22.83 -9.61
N PHE A 197 -23.08 22.29 -9.22
CA PHE A 197 -23.85 21.33 -10.01
C PHE A 197 -25.27 21.81 -10.34
N GLY A 198 -25.71 22.94 -9.77
CA GLY A 198 -27.09 23.43 -9.95
C GLY A 198 -28.16 22.59 -9.26
N LEU A 199 -27.76 21.68 -8.36
CA LEU A 199 -28.62 20.69 -7.71
C LEU A 199 -28.45 20.75 -6.18
N ASP A 200 -29.49 20.38 -5.45
CA ASP A 200 -29.41 20.25 -4.00
C ASP A 200 -28.60 19.00 -3.59
N ALA A 201 -28.08 18.97 -2.37
CA ALA A 201 -27.15 17.93 -1.93
C ALA A 201 -27.76 16.51 -1.89
N SER A 202 -29.09 16.40 -1.85
CA SER A 202 -29.82 15.14 -1.95
C SER A 202 -30.01 14.65 -3.40
N GLU A 203 -29.79 15.52 -4.38
CA GLU A 203 -30.06 15.26 -5.80
C GLU A 203 -28.78 15.05 -6.61
N ILE A 204 -27.60 15.26 -6.01
CA ILE A 204 -26.32 14.97 -6.65
C ILE A 204 -26.15 13.46 -6.85
N SER A 205 -25.42 13.09 -7.91
CA SER A 205 -25.10 11.69 -8.17
C SER A 205 -24.00 11.15 -7.26
N SER A 206 -23.93 9.83 -7.13
CA SER A 206 -22.86 9.12 -6.41
C SER A 206 -21.47 9.52 -6.90
N ARG A 207 -21.33 9.87 -8.20
CA ARG A 207 -20.09 10.38 -8.79
C ARG A 207 -19.78 11.80 -8.29
N GLN A 208 -20.72 12.72 -8.39
CA GLN A 208 -20.55 14.11 -7.94
C GLN A 208 -20.23 14.17 -6.44
N ALA A 209 -20.88 13.32 -5.63
CA ALA A 209 -20.58 13.16 -4.22
C ALA A 209 -19.15 12.65 -3.98
N GLY A 210 -18.70 11.66 -4.75
CA GLY A 210 -17.33 11.13 -4.67
C GLY A 210 -16.26 12.16 -5.07
N GLU A 211 -16.53 12.96 -6.09
CA GLU A 211 -15.67 14.07 -6.53
C GLU A 211 -15.50 15.10 -5.40
N LEU A 212 -16.60 15.54 -4.77
CA LEU A 212 -16.58 16.47 -3.63
C LEU A 212 -15.83 15.90 -2.42
N ILE A 213 -16.09 14.63 -2.05
CA ILE A 213 -15.43 13.99 -0.90
C ILE A 213 -13.91 13.95 -1.10
N THR A 214 -13.46 13.53 -2.28
CA THR A 214 -12.03 13.39 -2.59
C THR A 214 -11.33 14.74 -2.56
N GLU A 215 -11.94 15.76 -3.14
CA GLU A 215 -11.41 17.13 -3.16
C GLU A 215 -11.34 17.74 -1.75
N TRP A 216 -12.41 17.59 -0.97
CA TRP A 216 -12.48 18.15 0.38
C TRP A 216 -11.54 17.43 1.34
N GLN A 217 -11.30 16.14 1.15
CA GLN A 217 -10.28 15.38 1.90
C GLN A 217 -8.86 15.80 1.51
N ARG A 218 -8.57 15.98 0.21
CA ARG A 218 -7.25 16.43 -0.26
C ARG A 218 -6.87 17.79 0.34
N HIS A 219 -7.81 18.73 0.32
CA HIS A 219 -7.59 20.07 0.88
C HIS A 219 -7.59 20.10 2.42
N ARG A 220 -8.12 19.08 3.10
CA ARG A 220 -7.95 18.94 4.56
C ARG A 220 -6.50 18.59 4.90
N THR A 221 -5.86 17.73 4.11
CA THR A 221 -4.45 17.35 4.27
C THR A 221 -3.52 18.53 3.95
N GLU A 222 -3.85 19.33 2.94
CA GLU A 222 -3.04 20.52 2.57
C GLU A 222 -3.18 21.69 3.55
N ARG A 223 -4.30 21.79 4.28
CA ARG A 223 -4.54 22.87 5.25
C ARG A 223 -3.99 22.57 6.65
N ASN A 224 -3.39 21.40 6.87
CA ASN A 224 -2.78 21.01 8.14
C ASN A 224 -1.24 20.82 8.10
N PRO A 225 -0.42 21.77 7.58
CA PRO A 225 1.03 21.74 7.75
C PRO A 225 1.46 22.66 8.92
N GLY A 226 1.03 22.35 10.15
CA GLY A 226 1.41 23.17 11.30
C GLY A 226 0.73 22.83 12.61
N GLU A 227 0.98 21.63 13.15
CA GLU A 227 0.95 21.41 14.61
C GLU A 227 1.73 20.12 14.94
N ALA A 228 3.07 20.24 14.92
CA ALA A 228 4.06 19.58 15.78
C ALA A 228 5.46 19.98 15.32
#